data_AF-A0A2X3F8K6-F1
#
_entry.id   AF-A0A2X3F8K6-F1
#
_cell.length_a   1.000
_cell.length_b   1.000
_cell.length_c   1.000
_cell.angle_alpha   90.00
_cell.angle_beta   90.00
_cell.angle_gamma   90.00
#
_symmetry.space_group_name_H-M   'P 1'
#
loop_
_entity.id
_entity.type
_entity.pdbx_description
1 polymer ?
#
loop_
_entity_poly.entity_id
_entity_poly.type
_entity_poly.pdbx_seq_one_letter_code
_entity_poly.pdbx_strand_id
1 'polypeptide(L)' 'MIVIDPRYTDTAAGREDEWIPIRPGTDAALVAGIAWGVD' A
#
# COMPACT_ATOMS: atom_id res chain seq x y z
N MET A 1 -3.29 -6.89 -8.91
CA MET A 1 -3.63 -6.02 -7.77
C MET A 1 -2.42 -5.88 -6.87
N ILE A 2 -1.99 -4.65 -6.57
CA ILE A 2 -0.99 -4.37 -5.53
C ILE A 2 -1.75 -4.07 -4.25
N VAL A 3 -1.40 -4.72 -3.14
CA VAL A 3 -1.96 -4.42 -1.81
C VAL A 3 -0.90 -3.78 -0.94
N ILE A 4 -1.21 -2.59 -0.41
CA ILE A 4 -0.34 -1.87 0.52
C ILE A 4 -1.04 -1.83 1.88
N ASP A 5 -0.54 -2.60 2.83
CA ASP A 5 -1.16 -2.75 4.16
C ASP A 5 -0.05 -3.00 5.20
N PRO A 6 -0.07 -2.37 6.38
CA PRO A 6 0.87 -2.68 7.47
C PRO A 6 0.82 -4.14 7.96
N ARG A 7 -0.23 -4.89 7.64
CA ARG A 7 -0.39 -6.31 7.96
C ARG A 7 -0.82 -7.08 6.72
N TYR A 8 -0.46 -8.35 6.67
CA TYR A 8 -0.99 -9.25 5.67
C TYR A 8 -2.41 -9.65 6.08
N THR A 9 -3.41 -8.93 5.57
CA THR A 9 -4.83 -9.09 5.90
C THR A 9 -5.54 -9.96 4.87
N ASP A 10 -6.77 -10.40 5.18
CA ASP A 10 -7.57 -11.25 4.28
C ASP A 10 -7.84 -10.64 2.90
N THR A 11 -7.74 -9.30 2.76
CA THR A 11 -7.76 -8.61 1.47
C THR A 11 -6.63 -9.07 0.56
N ALA A 12 -5.44 -9.26 1.14
CA ALA A 12 -4.23 -9.75 0.49
C ALA A 12 -4.02 -11.26 0.70
N ALA A 13 -5.00 -12.08 1.05
CA ALA A 13 -4.74 -13.50 1.32
C ALA A 13 -4.51 -14.32 0.03
N GLY A 14 -3.44 -14.03 -0.71
CA GLY A 14 -3.06 -14.69 -1.96
C GLY A 14 -3.93 -14.31 -3.16
N ARG A 15 -4.58 -13.13 -3.11
CA ARG A 15 -5.42 -12.59 -4.20
C ARG A 15 -4.75 -11.45 -4.96
N GLU A 16 -3.62 -10.99 -4.44
CA GLU A 16 -2.76 -9.92 -4.93
C GLU A 16 -1.60 -10.49 -5.76
N ASP A 17 -1.10 -9.67 -6.69
CA ASP A 17 0.14 -9.98 -7.40
C ASP A 17 1.36 -9.59 -6.55
N GLU A 18 1.18 -8.58 -5.69
CA GLU A 18 2.22 -8.05 -4.83
C GLU A 18 1.62 -7.48 -3.54
N TRP A 19 2.27 -7.75 -2.41
CA TRP A 19 1.98 -7.13 -1.12
C TRP A 19 3.19 -6.31 -0.65
N ILE A 20 2.96 -5.04 -0.34
CA ILE A 20 3.99 -4.10 0.13
C ILE A 20 3.65 -3.67 1.56
N PRO A 21 4.45 -4.05 2.57
CA PRO A 21 4.24 -3.60 3.93
C PRO A 21 4.63 -2.12 4.10
N ILE A 22 3.83 -1.38 4.88
CA ILE A 22 4.14 0.00 5.29
C ILE A 22 4.11 0.15 6.81
N ARG A 23 4.75 1.22 7.32
CA ARG A 23 4.61 1.58 8.73
C ARG A 23 3.19 2.14 8.97
N PRO A 24 2.48 1.72 10.02
CA PRO A 24 1.19 2.32 10.37
C PRO A 24 1.29 3.84 10.53
N GLY A 25 0.34 4.57 9.96
CA GLY A 25 0.26 6.03 10.03
C GLY A 25 1.15 6.80 9.04
N THR A 26 1.75 6.13 8.05
CA THR A 26 2.53 6.78 6.97
C THR A 26 1.80 6.83 5.62
N ASP A 27 0.51 6.54 5.60
CA ASP A 27 -0.36 6.55 4.42
C ASP A 27 -0.44 7.93 3.75
N ALA A 28 -0.51 9.02 4.52
CA ALA A 28 -0.47 10.37 3.96
C ALA A 28 0.83 10.66 3.17
N ALA A 29 1.98 10.19 3.67
CA ALA A 29 3.26 10.36 2.98
C ALA A 29 3.34 9.53 1.69
N LEU A 30 2.79 8.30 1.71
CA LEU A 30 2.67 7.45 0.53
C LEU A 30 1.82 8.14 -0.55
N VAL A 31 0.63 8.63 -0.19
CA VAL A 31 -0.28 9.30 -1.13
C VAL A 31 0.36 10.56 -1.70
N ALA A 32 1.03 11.37 -0.87
CA ALA A 32 1.73 12.56 -1.35
C ALA A 32 2.83 12.23 -2.37
N GLY A 33 3.61 11.18 -2.14
CA GLY A 33 4.65 10.73 -3.08
C GLY A 33 4.09 10.23 -4.41
N ILE A 34 2.97 9.49 -4.39
CA ILE A 34 2.29 9.04 -5.61
C ILE A 34 1.68 10.22 -6.36
N ALA A 35 0.97 11.11 -5.64
CA ALA A 35 0.30 12.27 -6.22
C ALA A 35 1.30 13.22 -6.89
N TRP A 36 2.46 13.45 -6.27
CA TRP A 36 3.50 14.30 -6.85
C TRP A 36 4.00 13.81 -8.21
N GLY A 37 4.01 12.49 -8.45
CA GLY A 37 4.47 11.91 -9.71
C GLY A 37 3.41 11.86 -10.82
N VAL A 38 2.16 12.27 -10.54
CA VAL A 38 1.05 12.25 -11.50
C VAL A 38 0.50 13.64 -11.84
N ASP A 39 1.06 14.69 -11.23
CA ASP A 39 0.85 16.10 -11.58
C ASP A 39 1.73 16.55 -12.77
#